data_AF-A0A820NLK3-F1
#
_entry.id   AF-A0A820NLK3-F1
#
_cell.length_a   1.000
_cell.length_b   1.000
_cell.length_c   1.000
_cell.angle_alpha   90.00
_cell.angle_beta   90.00
_cell.angle_gamma   90.00
#
_symmetry.space_group_name_H-M   'P 1'
#
loop_
_entity.id
_entity.type
_entity.pdbx_description
1 polymer ?
#
loop_
_entity_poly.entity_id
_entity_poly.type
_entity_poly.pdbx_seq_one_letter_code
_entity_poly.pdbx_strand_id
1 'polypeptide(L)'
;NWNESTYNLLDVSVKLSQYNSFPLFYTLTYNDDENSSAQCIYIGQGTLSLGDRNYYLNESTITQAYQKLMKDVISALTNNTLVNDSDIDEIFQFEKSLAQNFYTTVQQRETPVYRLTFGSLFNFMNTS
;
A
#
# COMPACT_ATOMS: atom_id res chain seq x y z
N ASN A 1 -20.51 9.72 5.05
CA ASN A 1 -21.09 9.39 3.73
C ASN A 1 -20.02 9.54 2.68
N TRP A 2 -19.63 8.45 2.03
CA TRP A 2 -18.71 8.46 0.88
C TRP A 2 -19.42 9.00 -0.36
N ASN A 3 -18.69 9.69 -1.23
CA ASN A 3 -19.18 10.20 -2.51
C ASN A 3 -18.04 10.19 -3.52
N GLU A 4 -18.18 9.37 -4.56
CA GLU A 4 -17.22 9.18 -5.64
C GLU A 4 -16.80 10.51 -6.30
N SER A 5 -17.75 11.40 -6.56
CA SER A 5 -17.48 12.69 -7.23
C SER A 5 -16.64 13.66 -6.40
N THR A 6 -16.47 13.38 -5.11
CA THR A 6 -15.64 14.17 -4.18
C THR A 6 -14.47 13.35 -3.62
N TYR A 7 -14.35 12.09 -4.03
CA TYR A 7 -13.28 11.21 -3.58
C TYR A 7 -11.97 11.63 -4.25
N ASN A 8 -10.96 11.88 -3.43
CA ASN A 8 -9.61 12.15 -3.89
C ASN A 8 -8.65 11.20 -3.17
N LEU A 9 -8.11 10.24 -3.91
CA LEU A 9 -7.18 9.26 -3.37
C LEU A 9 -5.95 9.92 -2.74
N LEU A 10 -5.44 11.02 -3.32
CA LEU A 10 -4.29 11.74 -2.76
C LEU A 10 -4.62 12.33 -1.38
N ASP A 11 -5.80 12.92 -1.22
CA ASP A 11 -6.22 13.48 0.07
C ASP A 11 -6.36 12.39 1.13
N VAL A 12 -6.85 11.21 0.74
CA VAL A 12 -6.94 10.04 1.62
C VAL A 12 -5.53 9.54 1.98
N SER A 13 -4.64 9.39 1.01
CA SER A 13 -3.26 8.96 1.26
C SER A 13 -2.50 9.93 2.18
N VAL A 14 -2.66 11.25 1.98
CA VAL A 14 -2.07 12.27 2.85
C VAL A 14 -2.61 12.16 4.27
N LYS A 15 -3.93 11.98 4.44
CA LYS A 15 -4.52 11.79 5.78
C LYS A 15 -4.02 10.51 6.45
N LEU A 16 -3.96 9.40 5.73
CA LEU A 16 -3.47 8.12 6.26
C LEU A 16 -1.99 8.19 6.68
N SER A 17 -1.16 8.94 5.96
CA SER A 17 0.25 9.14 6.31
C SER A 17 0.43 9.80 7.68
N GLN A 18 -0.51 10.64 8.11
CA GLN A 18 -0.50 11.26 9.45
C GLN A 18 -0.69 10.25 10.58
N TYR A 19 -1.21 9.06 10.25
CA TYR A 19 -1.40 7.92 11.16
C TYR A 19 -0.40 6.79 10.91
N ASN A 20 0.70 7.05 10.20
CA ASN A 20 1.69 6.04 9.78
C ASN A 20 1.08 4.87 8.99
N SER A 21 0.04 5.14 8.19
CA SER A 21 -0.59 4.16 7.30
C SER A 21 -0.26 4.48 5.84
N PHE A 22 0.37 3.52 5.15
CA PHE A 22 0.92 3.68 3.81
C PHE A 22 0.48 2.54 2.87
N PRO A 23 -0.82 2.47 2.50
CA PRO A 23 -1.35 1.32 1.75
C PRO A 23 -0.80 1.18 0.32
N LEU A 24 -0.36 2.27 -0.33
CA LEU A 24 0.11 2.24 -1.71
C LEU A 24 1.63 2.41 -1.82
N PHE A 25 2.14 3.50 -1.27
CA PHE A 25 3.55 3.83 -1.18
C PHE A 25 3.77 4.60 0.12
N TYR A 26 4.95 4.43 0.74
CA TYR A 26 5.35 5.31 1.83
C TYR A 26 6.14 6.49 1.30
N THR A 27 6.03 7.59 2.00
CA THR A 27 6.90 8.76 1.84
C THR A 27 7.50 9.06 3.20
N LEU A 28 8.83 9.17 3.27
CA LEU A 28 9.53 9.52 4.51
C LEU A 28 10.61 10.55 4.24
N THR A 29 10.85 11.41 5.22
CA THR A 29 12.00 12.33 5.20
C THR A 29 13.07 11.74 6.09
N TYR A 30 14.26 11.53 5.54
CA TYR A 30 15.38 10.99 6.28
C TYR A 30 16.69 11.61 5.81
N ASN A 31 17.77 11.36 6.54
CA ASN A 31 19.10 11.79 6.13
C ASN A 31 19.48 11.08 4.83
N ASP A 32 20.10 11.83 3.94
CA ASP A 32 20.62 11.30 2.68
C ASP A 32 21.77 10.34 2.97
N ASP A 33 21.68 9.11 2.45
CA ASP A 33 22.68 8.05 2.65
C ASP A 33 24.07 8.45 2.12
N GLU A 34 24.15 9.34 1.13
CA GLU A 34 25.40 9.86 0.57
C GLU A 34 25.89 11.13 1.28
N ASN A 35 24.98 11.85 1.94
CA ASN A 35 25.28 13.09 2.67
C ASN A 35 24.41 13.23 3.92
N SER A 36 24.90 12.71 5.04
CA SER A 36 24.18 12.70 6.32
C SER A 36 23.84 14.08 6.90
N SER A 37 24.38 15.17 6.35
CA SER A 37 24.03 16.55 6.73
C SER A 37 22.83 17.11 5.96
N ALA A 38 22.38 16.42 4.92
CA ALA A 38 21.21 16.77 4.12
C ALA A 38 20.05 15.82 4.39
N GLN A 39 18.82 16.31 4.17
CA GLN A 39 17.62 15.49 4.18
C GLN A 39 17.09 15.32 2.77
N CYS A 40 16.54 14.14 2.48
CA CYS A 40 15.85 13.86 1.24
C CYS A 40 14.53 13.13 1.51
N ILE A 41 13.67 13.13 0.49
CA ILE A 41 12.41 12.40 0.49
C ILE A 41 12.67 11.03 -0.11
N TYR A 42 12.37 9.99 0.65
CA TYR A 42 12.35 8.62 0.18
C TYR A 42 10.92 8.23 -0.18
N ILE A 43 10.77 7.58 -1.32
CA ILE A 43 9.51 7.01 -1.80
C ILE A 43 9.76 5.52 -2.03
N GLY A 44 8.91 4.67 -1.43
CA GLY A 44 9.03 3.22 -1.57
C GLY A 44 7.68 2.53 -1.55
N GLN A 45 7.69 1.21 -1.79
CA GLN A 45 6.47 0.39 -1.78
C GLN A 45 5.73 0.51 -0.46
N GLY A 46 4.40 0.50 -0.50
CA GLY A 46 3.57 0.57 0.70
C GLY A 46 3.60 -0.71 1.54
N THR A 47 2.63 -0.81 2.44
CA THR A 47 2.44 -1.98 3.30
C THR A 47 1.40 -2.93 2.74
N LEU A 48 1.63 -4.23 2.91
CA LEU A 48 0.60 -5.25 2.73
C LEU A 48 0.12 -5.73 4.10
N SER A 49 -1.18 -5.98 4.23
CA SER A 49 -1.80 -6.38 5.50
C SER A 49 -1.30 -7.74 6.02
N LEU A 50 -0.88 -8.64 5.13
CA LEU A 50 -0.27 -9.94 5.50
C LEU A 50 1.25 -9.88 5.70
N GLY A 51 1.86 -8.70 5.61
CA GLY A 51 3.29 -8.47 5.86
C GLY A 51 4.24 -8.86 4.72
N ASP A 52 3.99 -9.96 4.01
CA ASP A 52 4.79 -10.38 2.85
C ASP A 52 3.92 -10.76 1.64
N ARG A 53 4.38 -10.40 0.45
CA ARG A 53 3.67 -10.67 -0.82
C ARG A 53 3.38 -12.14 -1.04
N ASN A 54 4.21 -13.04 -0.52
CA ASN A 54 4.07 -14.48 -0.72
C ASN A 54 2.77 -15.03 -0.11
N TYR A 55 2.21 -14.38 0.90
CA TYR A 55 0.91 -14.78 1.46
C TYR A 55 -0.25 -14.53 0.50
N TYR A 56 -0.14 -13.58 -0.42
CA TYR A 56 -1.17 -13.28 -1.43
C TYR A 56 -1.03 -14.14 -2.69
N LEU A 57 0.19 -14.54 -3.00
CA LEU A 57 0.52 -15.30 -4.21
C LEU A 57 0.32 -16.81 -4.05
N ASN A 58 0.25 -17.30 -2.81
CA ASN A 58 0.01 -18.70 -2.49
C ASN A 58 -1.34 -18.84 -1.78
N GLU A 59 -2.23 -19.65 -2.32
CA GLU A 59 -3.47 -20.00 -1.61
C GLU A 59 -3.14 -20.75 -0.32
N SER A 60 -3.68 -20.28 0.79
CA SER A 60 -3.41 -20.85 2.10
C SER A 60 -4.58 -20.62 3.05
N THR A 61 -4.58 -21.31 4.18
CA THR A 61 -5.53 -21.03 5.27
C THR A 61 -5.41 -19.60 5.81
N ILE A 62 -4.25 -18.94 5.60
CA ILE A 62 -4.00 -17.56 6.01
C ILE A 62 -4.81 -16.58 5.15
N THR A 63 -4.90 -16.78 3.83
CA THR A 63 -5.69 -15.90 2.96
C THR A 63 -7.18 -16.00 3.29
N GLN A 64 -7.67 -17.21 3.54
CA GLN A 64 -9.06 -17.43 3.97
C GLN A 64 -9.35 -16.77 5.32
N ALA A 65 -8.45 -16.91 6.29
CA ALA A 65 -8.58 -16.26 7.60
C ALA A 65 -8.56 -14.73 7.48
N TYR A 66 -7.76 -14.17 6.56
CA TYR A 66 -7.70 -12.74 6.31
C TYR A 66 -8.98 -12.20 5.67
N GLN A 67 -9.52 -12.88 4.65
CA GLN A 67 -10.82 -12.52 4.07
C GLN A 67 -11.94 -12.58 5.10
N LYS A 68 -11.92 -13.60 5.97
CA LYS A 68 -12.84 -13.67 7.11
C LYS A 68 -12.67 -12.47 8.05
N LEU A 69 -11.44 -12.11 8.40
CA LEU A 69 -11.17 -10.96 9.27
C LEU A 69 -11.68 -9.65 8.64
N MET A 70 -11.47 -9.43 7.35
CA MET A 70 -12.02 -8.27 6.63
C MET A 70 -13.54 -8.21 6.78
N LYS A 71 -14.22 -9.34 6.54
CA LYS A 71 -15.68 -9.44 6.69
C LYS A 71 -16.15 -9.15 8.11
N ASP A 72 -15.48 -9.72 9.12
CA ASP A 72 -15.83 -9.54 10.52
C ASP A 72 -15.66 -8.06 10.95
N VAL A 73 -14.55 -7.41 10.54
CA VAL A 73 -14.28 -6.00 10.85
C VAL A 73 -15.30 -5.08 10.19
N ILE A 74 -15.59 -5.25 8.90
CA ILE A 74 -16.57 -4.43 8.20
C ILE A 74 -17.97 -4.64 8.80
N SER A 75 -18.32 -5.89 9.14
CA SER A 75 -19.60 -6.18 9.81
C SER A 75 -19.69 -5.45 11.15
N ALA A 76 -18.62 -5.47 11.96
CA ALA A 76 -18.58 -4.75 13.22
C ALA A 76 -18.73 -3.23 13.05
N LEU A 77 -18.08 -2.64 12.04
CA LEU A 77 -18.12 -1.19 11.78
C LEU A 77 -19.45 -0.71 11.17
N THR A 78 -20.17 -1.60 10.47
CA THR A 78 -21.45 -1.31 9.80
C THR A 78 -22.67 -1.78 10.60
N ASN A 79 -22.50 -2.11 11.88
CA ASN A 79 -23.56 -2.66 12.75
C ASN A 79 -24.25 -3.91 12.16
N ASN A 80 -23.45 -4.85 11.66
CA ASN A 80 -23.87 -6.10 11.01
C ASN A 80 -24.71 -5.90 9.75
N THR A 81 -24.48 -4.81 9.01
CA THR A 81 -24.98 -4.73 7.63
C THR A 81 -24.30 -5.83 6.82
N LEU A 82 -25.08 -6.53 5.98
CA LEU A 82 -24.56 -7.61 5.15
C LEU A 82 -23.44 -7.09 4.24
N VAL A 83 -22.23 -7.59 4.48
CA VAL A 83 -21.07 -7.40 3.60
C VAL A 83 -21.11 -8.48 2.53
N ASN A 84 -21.13 -8.06 1.27
CA ASN A 84 -21.13 -9.00 0.15
C ASN A 84 -19.75 -9.66 0.04
N ASP A 85 -19.73 -10.97 -0.22
CA ASP A 85 -18.48 -11.70 -0.41
C ASP A 85 -17.73 -11.19 -1.65
N SER A 86 -18.43 -10.63 -2.64
CA SER A 86 -17.80 -9.97 -3.80
C SER A 86 -16.95 -8.77 -3.40
N ASP A 87 -17.39 -7.95 -2.44
CA ASP A 87 -16.67 -6.74 -2.04
C ASP A 87 -15.36 -7.11 -1.32
N ILE A 88 -15.41 -8.18 -0.51
CA ILE A 88 -14.23 -8.75 0.14
C ILE A 88 -13.26 -9.33 -0.89
N ASP A 89 -13.77 -10.02 -1.90
CA ASP A 89 -12.93 -10.54 -2.98
C ASP A 89 -12.29 -9.40 -3.79
N GLU A 90 -13.03 -8.35 -4.13
CA GLU A 90 -12.49 -7.18 -4.84
C GLU A 90 -11.34 -6.51 -4.07
N ILE A 91 -11.48 -6.30 -2.75
CA ILE A 91 -10.41 -5.78 -1.90
C ILE A 91 -9.21 -6.72 -1.89
N PHE A 92 -9.45 -8.03 -1.76
CA PHE A 92 -8.39 -9.02 -1.75
C PHE A 92 -7.64 -9.09 -3.08
N GLN A 93 -8.35 -9.06 -4.22
CA GLN A 93 -7.73 -9.05 -5.56
C GLN A 93 -6.94 -7.76 -5.78
N PHE A 94 -7.41 -6.62 -5.27
CA PHE A 94 -6.65 -5.38 -5.28
C PHE A 94 -5.34 -5.52 -4.50
N GLU A 95 -5.37 -5.97 -3.24
CA GLU A 95 -4.13 -6.21 -2.47
C GLU A 95 -3.21 -7.25 -3.13
N LYS A 96 -3.79 -8.29 -3.76
CA LYS A 96 -3.01 -9.28 -4.52
C LYS A 96 -2.32 -8.67 -5.73
N SER A 97 -2.98 -7.74 -6.43
CA SER A 97 -2.38 -7.00 -7.56
C SER A 97 -1.21 -6.11 -7.10
N LEU A 98 -1.32 -5.49 -5.92
CA LEU A 98 -0.21 -4.76 -5.30
C LEU A 98 0.93 -5.73 -4.95
N ALA A 99 0.61 -6.85 -4.29
CA ALA A 99 1.57 -7.87 -3.91
C ALA A 99 2.35 -8.42 -5.12
N GLN A 100 1.73 -8.56 -6.29
CA GLN A 100 2.42 -8.97 -7.52
C GLN A 100 3.52 -7.99 -7.95
N ASN A 101 3.34 -6.69 -7.71
CA ASN A 101 4.29 -5.64 -8.06
C ASN A 101 5.29 -5.29 -6.96
N PHE A 102 5.06 -5.77 -5.73
CA PHE A 102 5.92 -5.49 -4.59
C PHE A 102 7.18 -6.38 -4.62
N TYR A 103 8.30 -5.85 -4.14
CA TYR A 103 9.47 -6.64 -3.82
C TYR A 103 9.22 -7.45 -2.54
N THR A 104 9.84 -8.63 -2.45
CA THR A 104 9.95 -9.36 -1.17
C THR A 104 10.80 -8.57 -0.19
N THR A 105 10.70 -8.91 1.10
CA THR A 105 11.56 -8.30 2.14
C THR A 105 13.05 -8.43 1.84
N VAL A 106 13.47 -9.54 1.23
CA VAL A 106 14.87 -9.76 0.82
C VAL A 106 15.24 -8.84 -0.33
N GLN A 107 14.42 -8.80 -1.38
CA GLN A 107 14.64 -7.94 -2.54
C GLN A 107 14.71 -6.46 -2.16
N GLN A 108 13.86 -5.98 -1.25
CA GLN A 108 13.93 -4.59 -0.79
C GLN A 108 15.29 -4.22 -0.18
N ARG A 109 15.92 -5.14 0.55
CA ARG A 109 17.24 -4.89 1.17
C ARG A 109 18.37 -4.88 0.15
N GLU A 110 18.20 -5.59 -0.95
CA GLU A 110 19.20 -5.71 -2.02
C GLU A 110 18.99 -4.68 -3.15
N THR A 111 17.80 -4.09 -3.23
CA THR A 111 17.47 -3.11 -4.27
C THR A 111 18.19 -1.79 -3.99
N PRO A 112 18.96 -1.25 -4.96
CA PRO A 112 19.64 0.01 -4.79
C PRO A 112 18.65 1.17 -4.68
N VAL A 113 18.99 2.17 -3.87
CA VAL A 113 18.24 3.43 -3.81
C VAL A 113 18.52 4.25 -5.07
N TYR A 114 17.47 4.63 -5.79
CA TYR A 114 17.59 5.46 -6.99
C TYR A 114 17.38 6.93 -6.64
N ARG A 115 18.37 7.77 -6.94
CA ARG A 115 18.30 9.22 -6.74
C ARG A 115 17.73 9.92 -7.97
N LEU A 116 16.60 10.61 -7.79
CA LEU A 116 15.91 11.32 -8.87
C LEU A 116 15.57 12.76 -8.44
N THR A 117 15.58 13.68 -9.40
CA THR A 117 14.90 14.97 -9.22
C THR A 117 13.39 14.78 -9.38
N PHE A 118 12.59 15.69 -8.83
CA PHE A 118 11.13 15.66 -9.05
C PHE A 118 10.77 15.67 -10.54
N GLY A 119 11.46 16.48 -11.36
CA GLY A 119 11.22 16.53 -12.81
C GLY A 119 11.54 15.20 -13.50
N SER A 120 12.62 14.52 -13.10
CA SER A 120 12.98 13.20 -13.63
C SER A 120 11.95 12.14 -13.26
N LEU A 121 11.48 12.13 -12.01
CA LEU A 121 10.43 11.23 -11.54
C LEU A 121 9.10 11.48 -12.28
N PHE A 122 8.70 12.75 -12.40
CA PHE A 122 7.48 13.12 -13.12
C PHE A 122 7.51 12.65 -14.58
N ASN A 123 8.63 12.83 -15.27
CA ASN A 123 8.77 12.36 -16.65
C ASN A 123 8.69 10.83 -16.72
N PHE A 124 9.40 10.12 -15.84
CA PHE A 124 9.38 8.66 -15.79
C PHE A 124 7.96 8.08 -15.65
N MET A 125 7.14 8.67 -14.78
CA MET A 125 5.76 8.23 -14.55
C MET A 125 4.80 8.50 -15.72
N ASN A 126 5.12 9.43 -16.62
CA ASN A 126 4.25 9.82 -17.74
C ASN A 126 4.65 9.20 -19.09
N THR A 127 5.80 8.53 -19.16
CA THR A 127 6.31 7.92 -20.41
C THR A 127 6.43 6.41 -20.36
N SER A 128 6.13 5.79 -19.20
CA SER A 128 6.21 4.35 -18.96
C SER A 128 4.81 3.74 -18.92
#